data_AF-A0A136LSH6-F1
#
_entry.id   AF-A0A136LSH6-F1
#
_cell.length_a   1.000
_cell.length_b   1.000
_cell.length_c   1.000
_cell.angle_alpha   90.00
_cell.angle_beta   90.00
_cell.angle_gamma   90.00
#
_symmetry.space_group_name_H-M   'P 1'
#
loop_
_entity.id
_entity.type
_entity.pdbx_description
1 polymer ?
#
loop_
_entity_poly.entity_id
_entity_poly.type
_entity_poly.pdbx_seq_one_letter_code
_entity_poly.pdbx_strand_id
1 'polypeptide(L)'
;MVLDADALNLLATNAELLNKIPEGSILTPHPGEFMRLVGAWSNDFDKLKKQIALAGTTKSVVVLKGAHSSIALPDGSVYFNSTGNPGMATGGSGDVLTGIITALLAQGYPAAQAAILGVYVHGLAGDLAAREIGETGLIAGDLISYLPYAFKKLE
;
A
#
# COMPACT_ATOMS: atom_id res chain seq x y z
N MET A 1 8.46 0.37 -10.47
CA MET A 1 7.38 -0.58 -10.84
C MET A 1 6.49 -0.79 -9.62
N VAL A 2 5.18 -1.07 -9.81
CA VAL A 2 4.26 -1.43 -8.72
C VAL A 2 3.80 -2.87 -8.92
N LEU A 3 3.81 -3.68 -7.86
CA LEU A 3 3.41 -5.09 -7.84
C LEU A 3 2.29 -5.26 -6.82
N ASP A 4 1.10 -5.63 -7.29
CA ASP A 4 -0.10 -5.81 -6.47
C ASP A 4 -0.83 -7.11 -6.83
N ALA A 5 -1.71 -7.55 -5.94
CA ALA A 5 -2.64 -8.66 -6.17
C ALA A 5 -1.96 -9.93 -6.69
N ASP A 6 -2.38 -10.44 -7.85
CA ASP A 6 -1.90 -11.70 -8.39
C ASP A 6 -0.41 -11.70 -8.77
N ALA A 7 0.18 -10.54 -9.03
CA ALA A 7 1.63 -10.45 -9.18
C ALA A 7 2.33 -10.90 -7.89
N LEU A 8 1.80 -10.54 -6.73
CA LEU A 8 2.32 -10.96 -5.42
C LEU A 8 2.06 -12.44 -5.14
N ASN A 9 0.89 -12.97 -5.55
CA ASN A 9 0.61 -14.40 -5.43
C ASN A 9 1.58 -15.25 -6.27
N LEU A 10 1.93 -14.81 -7.48
CA LEU A 10 2.93 -15.48 -8.33
C LEU A 10 4.34 -15.41 -7.73
N LEU A 11 4.71 -14.29 -7.11
CA LEU A 11 6.00 -14.16 -6.41
C LEU A 11 6.06 -15.10 -5.20
N ALA A 12 4.95 -15.30 -4.49
CA ALA A 12 4.89 -16.20 -3.35
C ALA A 12 5.07 -17.68 -3.71
N THR A 13 4.67 -18.10 -4.91
CA THR A 13 4.85 -19.49 -5.37
C THR A 13 6.22 -19.74 -6.00
N ASN A 14 6.97 -18.69 -6.32
CA ASN A 14 8.29 -18.79 -6.93
C ASN A 14 9.27 -17.79 -6.31
N ALA A 15 9.92 -18.22 -5.22
CA ALA A 15 10.86 -17.39 -4.46
C ALA A 15 12.05 -16.87 -5.30
N GLU A 16 12.44 -17.54 -6.38
CA GLU A 16 13.52 -17.06 -7.26
C GLU A 16 13.14 -15.76 -7.97
N LEU A 17 11.85 -15.50 -8.19
CA LEU A 17 11.39 -14.26 -8.81
C LEU A 17 11.55 -13.04 -7.89
N LEU A 18 11.61 -13.22 -6.57
CA LEU A 18 11.85 -12.12 -5.63
C LEU A 18 13.20 -11.44 -5.91
N ASN A 19 14.22 -12.21 -6.28
CA ASN A 19 15.56 -11.71 -6.63
C ASN A 19 15.60 -11.01 -8.00
N LYS A 20 14.53 -11.13 -8.79
CA LYS A 20 14.40 -10.49 -10.12
C LYS A 20 13.59 -9.20 -10.07
N ILE A 21 13.06 -8.83 -8.91
CA ILE A 21 12.34 -7.56 -8.73
C ILE A 21 13.35 -6.41 -8.94
N PRO A 22 13.12 -5.49 -9.88
CA PRO A 22 13.93 -4.31 -10.04
C PRO A 22 13.99 -3.48 -8.76
N GLU A 23 15.17 -2.98 -8.41
CA GLU A 23 15.37 -2.09 -7.27
C GLU A 23 14.45 -0.86 -7.38
N GLY A 24 13.93 -0.40 -6.24
CA GLY A 24 12.97 0.71 -6.21
C GLY A 24 11.57 0.34 -6.71
N SER A 25 11.22 -0.95 -6.76
CA SER A 25 9.83 -1.37 -6.93
C SER A 25 9.01 -1.13 -5.66
N ILE A 26 7.69 -1.14 -5.79
CA ILE A 26 6.73 -1.01 -4.69
C ILE A 26 5.84 -2.25 -4.69
N LEU A 27 5.80 -2.98 -3.58
CA LEU A 27 4.92 -4.13 -3.36
C LEU A 27 3.80 -3.70 -2.42
N THR A 28 2.55 -4.03 -2.73
CA THR A 28 1.37 -3.56 -1.97
C THR A 28 0.53 -4.70 -1.36
N PRO A 29 1.11 -5.69 -0.66
CA PRO A 29 0.35 -6.83 -0.17
C PRO A 29 -0.69 -6.44 0.90
N HIS A 30 -1.85 -7.09 0.87
CA HIS A 30 -2.70 -7.21 2.05
C HIS A 30 -2.16 -8.33 2.98
N PRO A 31 -2.66 -8.50 4.23
CA PRO A 31 -2.08 -9.46 5.18
C PRO A 31 -2.03 -10.91 4.66
N GLY A 32 -3.09 -11.38 3.99
CA GLY A 32 -3.07 -12.70 3.34
C GLY A 32 -1.99 -12.88 2.26
N GLU A 33 -1.82 -11.92 1.34
CA GLU A 33 -0.74 -11.95 0.34
C GLU A 33 0.64 -11.90 1.00
N PHE A 34 0.78 -11.04 2.01
CA PHE A 34 2.03 -10.92 2.76
C PHE A 34 2.41 -12.24 3.43
N MET A 35 1.45 -12.92 4.07
CA MET A 35 1.68 -14.23 4.69
C MET A 35 2.16 -15.28 3.69
N ARG A 36 1.67 -15.25 2.45
CA ARG A 36 2.14 -16.15 1.39
C ARG A 36 3.60 -15.84 0.99
N LEU A 37 3.98 -14.56 0.99
CA LEU A 37 5.34 -14.11 0.65
C LEU A 37 6.38 -14.42 1.74
N VAL A 38 6.05 -14.20 3.01
CA VAL A 38 7.04 -14.23 4.11
C VAL A 38 6.79 -15.32 5.17
N GLY A 39 5.76 -16.14 4.96
CA GLY A 39 5.27 -17.13 5.92
C GLY A 39 4.48 -16.50 7.08
N ALA A 40 4.01 -17.36 7.98
CA ALA A 40 3.28 -16.95 9.17
C ALA A 40 4.15 -16.11 10.14
N TRP A 41 3.49 -15.29 10.96
CA TRP A 41 4.09 -14.51 12.03
C TRP A 41 3.31 -14.72 13.34
N SER A 42 4.01 -14.53 14.46
CA SER A 42 3.47 -14.77 15.80
C SER A 42 2.75 -13.56 16.41
N ASN A 43 3.13 -12.34 16.03
CA ASN A 43 2.56 -11.08 16.51
C ASN A 43 2.89 -9.92 15.55
N ASP A 44 2.40 -8.72 15.86
CA ASP A 44 2.60 -7.54 15.00
C ASP A 44 4.08 -7.08 14.92
N PHE A 45 4.88 -7.30 15.96
CA PHE A 45 6.31 -6.98 15.91
C PHE A 45 7.08 -7.94 14.99
N ASP A 46 6.74 -9.23 15.02
CA ASP A 46 7.29 -10.24 14.10
C ASP A 46 6.86 -9.95 12.65
N LYS A 47 5.59 -9.60 12.44
CA LYS A 47 5.07 -9.13 11.15
C LYS A 47 5.87 -7.93 10.61
N LEU A 48 6.11 -6.93 11.45
CA LEU A 48 6.89 -5.73 11.11
C LEU A 48 8.34 -6.09 10.75
N LYS A 49 8.99 -6.96 11.53
CA LYS A 49 10.36 -7.43 11.24
C LYS A 49 10.44 -8.15 9.89
N LYS A 50 9.47 -9.00 9.58
CA LYS A 50 9.40 -9.68 8.27
C LYS A 50 9.17 -8.69 7.13
N GLN A 51 8.38 -7.63 7.36
CA GLN A 51 8.12 -6.60 6.36
C GLN A 51 9.40 -5.83 6.03
N ILE A 52 10.13 -5.42 7.07
CA ILE A 52 11.44 -4.75 6.94
C ILE A 52 12.44 -5.67 6.21
N ALA A 53 12.48 -6.95 6.59
CA ALA A 53 13.36 -7.92 5.94
C ALA A 53 13.04 -8.08 4.44
N LEU A 54 11.75 -8.19 4.08
CA LEU A 54 11.32 -8.28 2.68
C LEU A 54 11.71 -7.03 1.89
N ALA A 55 11.53 -5.84 2.46
CA ALA A 55 11.90 -4.58 1.82
C ALA A 55 13.41 -4.50 1.56
N GLY A 56 14.23 -4.90 2.54
CA GLY A 56 15.69 -4.93 2.41
C GLY A 56 16.19 -5.96 1.40
N THR A 57 15.66 -7.20 1.42
CA THR A 57 16.12 -8.27 0.52
C THR A 57 15.74 -8.00 -0.93
N THR A 58 14.55 -7.45 -1.18
CA THR A 58 14.07 -7.11 -2.52
C THR A 58 14.49 -5.70 -2.98
N LYS A 59 15.17 -4.93 -2.11
CA LYS A 59 15.52 -3.51 -2.34
C LYS A 59 14.32 -2.70 -2.85
N SER A 60 13.14 -3.00 -2.32
CA SER A 60 11.86 -2.46 -2.74
C SER A 60 11.09 -1.89 -1.55
N VAL A 61 10.15 -0.99 -1.83
CA VAL A 61 9.23 -0.49 -0.81
C VAL A 61 8.11 -1.51 -0.62
N VAL A 62 7.78 -1.83 0.64
CA VAL A 62 6.68 -2.76 0.95
C VAL A 62 5.58 -2.02 1.71
N VAL A 63 4.46 -1.81 1.06
CA VAL A 63 3.22 -1.25 1.62
C VAL A 63 2.34 -2.40 2.10
N LEU A 64 2.35 -2.67 3.40
CA LEU A 64 1.48 -3.68 4.00
C LEU A 64 0.12 -3.04 4.32
N LYS A 65 -0.89 -3.37 3.52
CA LYS A 65 -2.24 -2.79 3.62
C LYS A 65 -2.95 -3.23 4.90
N GLY A 66 -3.68 -2.32 5.52
CA GLY A 66 -4.50 -2.54 6.71
C GLY A 66 -5.06 -1.23 7.27
N ALA A 67 -5.80 -1.29 8.38
CA ALA A 67 -6.36 -0.11 9.06
C ALA A 67 -5.27 0.95 9.40
N HIS A 68 -4.09 0.48 9.79
CA HIS A 68 -2.88 1.30 9.92
C HIS A 68 -1.82 0.74 8.97
N SER A 69 -1.98 1.04 7.68
CA SER A 69 -1.05 0.56 6.65
C SER A 69 0.38 1.00 6.99
N SER A 70 1.33 0.07 6.93
CA SER A 70 2.75 0.35 7.17
C SER A 70 3.53 0.33 5.86
N ILE A 71 4.51 1.23 5.73
CA ILE A 71 5.36 1.37 4.56
C ILE A 71 6.81 1.15 4.99
N ALA A 72 7.37 -0.02 4.71
CA ALA A 72 8.76 -0.34 4.98
C ALA A 72 9.64 0.01 3.77
N LEU A 73 10.73 0.73 4.02
CA LEU A 73 11.71 1.13 3.02
C LEU A 73 12.91 0.16 3.01
N PRO A 74 13.67 0.10 1.90
CA PRO A 74 14.87 -0.75 1.81
C PRO A 74 15.96 -0.45 2.84
N ASP A 75 15.99 0.77 3.37
CA ASP A 75 16.95 1.21 4.39
C ASP A 75 16.58 0.80 5.82
N GLY A 76 15.44 0.14 6.00
CA GLY A 76 14.94 -0.31 7.30
C GLY A 76 13.98 0.66 7.98
N SER A 77 13.78 1.86 7.43
CA SER A 77 12.78 2.81 7.94
C SER A 77 11.35 2.30 7.73
N VAL A 78 10.45 2.62 8.67
CA VAL A 78 9.02 2.31 8.54
C VAL A 78 8.17 3.52 8.83
N TYR A 79 7.19 3.77 7.96
CA TYR A 79 6.17 4.80 8.11
C TYR A 79 4.82 4.14 8.36
N PHE A 80 3.96 4.78 9.14
CA PHE A 80 2.60 4.32 9.40
C PHE A 80 1.60 5.35 8.89
N ASN A 81 0.60 4.87 8.16
CA ASN A 81 -0.46 5.74 7.68
C ASN A 81 -1.45 6.08 8.80
N SER A 82 -1.77 7.37 8.92
CA SER A 82 -2.68 7.90 9.93
C SER A 82 -4.08 8.21 9.40
N THR A 83 -4.34 7.97 8.12
CA THR A 83 -5.61 8.26 7.43
C THR A 83 -6.35 6.99 7.03
N GLY A 84 -7.64 7.13 6.73
CA GLY A 84 -8.52 6.05 6.31
C GLY A 84 -9.44 5.56 7.43
N ASN A 85 -10.49 4.85 7.01
CA ASN A 85 -11.57 4.40 7.87
C ASN A 85 -12.11 3.03 7.43
N PRO A 86 -12.93 2.35 8.26
CA PRO A 86 -13.47 1.03 7.95
C PRO A 86 -14.29 0.95 6.66
N GLY A 87 -14.93 2.04 6.22
CA GLY A 87 -15.70 2.08 4.97
C GLY A 87 -14.85 1.77 3.73
N MET A 88 -13.53 1.98 3.81
CA MET A 88 -12.60 1.65 2.73
C MET A 88 -12.35 0.16 2.56
N ALA A 89 -12.86 -0.70 3.45
CA ALA A 89 -12.78 -2.16 3.36
C ALA A 89 -13.76 -2.74 2.32
N THR A 90 -13.78 -2.13 1.14
CA THR A 90 -14.65 -2.46 0.01
C THR A 90 -13.82 -2.96 -1.16
N GLY A 91 -14.43 -3.78 -2.03
CA GLY A 91 -13.77 -4.29 -3.23
C GLY A 91 -13.30 -3.14 -4.13
N GLY A 92 -12.08 -3.25 -4.67
CA GLY A 92 -11.49 -2.24 -5.56
C GLY A 92 -10.71 -1.11 -4.87
N SER A 93 -10.81 -0.96 -3.55
CA SER A 93 -10.05 0.06 -2.80
C SER A 93 -8.53 -0.10 -2.99
N GLY A 94 -8.04 -1.35 -2.96
CA GLY A 94 -6.63 -1.65 -3.27
C GLY A 94 -6.20 -1.28 -4.69
N ASP A 95 -7.08 -1.45 -5.67
CA ASP A 95 -6.80 -1.10 -7.08
C ASP A 95 -6.66 0.41 -7.25
N VAL A 96 -7.49 1.19 -6.54
CA VAL A 96 -7.39 2.65 -6.49
C VAL A 96 -6.03 3.07 -5.91
N LEU A 97 -5.62 2.47 -4.79
CA LEU A 97 -4.29 2.73 -4.21
C LEU A 97 -3.16 2.44 -5.19
N THR A 98 -3.21 1.29 -5.87
CA THR A 98 -2.19 0.90 -6.87
C THR A 98 -2.15 1.90 -8.03
N GLY A 99 -3.30 2.38 -8.50
CA GLY A 99 -3.40 3.43 -9.51
C GLY A 99 -2.77 4.76 -9.07
N ILE A 100 -3.05 5.20 -7.83
CA ILE A 100 -2.50 6.43 -7.25
C ILE A 100 -0.97 6.35 -7.19
N ILE A 101 -0.42 5.27 -6.62
CA ILE A 101 1.03 5.10 -6.48
C ILE A 101 1.70 5.06 -7.86
N THR A 102 1.08 4.35 -8.82
CA THR A 102 1.59 4.28 -10.21
C THR A 102 1.61 5.65 -10.88
N ALA A 103 0.57 6.45 -10.69
CA ALA A 103 0.50 7.81 -11.24
C ALA A 103 1.56 8.73 -10.62
N LEU A 104 1.86 8.60 -9.32
CA LEU A 104 2.92 9.37 -8.67
C LEU A 104 4.30 8.96 -9.18
N LEU A 105 4.56 7.65 -9.35
CA LEU A 105 5.79 7.17 -9.98
C LEU A 105 5.95 7.71 -11.41
N ALA A 106 4.87 7.73 -12.20
CA ALA A 106 4.89 8.24 -13.57
C ALA A 106 5.20 9.74 -13.65
N GLN A 107 4.89 10.50 -12.59
CA GLN A 107 5.25 11.91 -12.45
C GLN A 107 6.72 12.13 -12.02
N GLY A 108 7.48 11.06 -11.75
CA GLY A 108 8.90 11.13 -11.39
C GLY A 108 9.18 11.12 -9.88
N TYR A 109 8.18 10.86 -9.04
CA TYR A 109 8.42 10.72 -7.59
C TYR A 109 9.28 9.49 -7.30
N PRO A 110 10.25 9.58 -6.37
CA PRO A 110 10.94 8.42 -5.83
C PRO A 110 9.96 7.43 -5.20
N ALA A 111 10.25 6.13 -5.29
CA ALA A 111 9.35 5.07 -4.84
C ALA A 111 8.88 5.21 -3.38
N ALA A 112 9.79 5.61 -2.48
CA ALA A 112 9.46 5.86 -1.08
C ALA A 112 8.42 6.99 -0.94
N GLN A 113 8.62 8.11 -1.64
CA GLN A 113 7.71 9.25 -1.60
C GLN A 113 6.37 8.92 -2.26
N ALA A 114 6.38 8.22 -3.40
CA ALA A 114 5.17 7.78 -4.09
C ALA A 114 4.31 6.85 -3.21
N ALA A 115 4.93 5.90 -2.50
CA ALA A 115 4.23 5.01 -1.58
C ALA A 115 3.64 5.76 -0.38
N ILE A 116 4.46 6.58 0.31
CA ILE A 116 4.02 7.31 1.52
C ILE A 116 2.89 8.28 1.17
N LEU A 117 3.08 9.11 0.14
CA LEU A 117 2.07 10.07 -0.29
C LEU A 117 0.82 9.35 -0.81
N GLY A 118 1.00 8.31 -1.64
CA GLY A 118 -0.11 7.58 -2.26
C GLY A 118 -1.03 6.91 -1.23
N VAL A 119 -0.45 6.25 -0.22
CA VAL A 119 -1.22 5.65 0.87
C VAL A 119 -1.93 6.73 1.70
N TYR A 120 -1.27 7.85 1.97
CA TYR A 120 -1.85 8.95 2.74
C TYR A 120 -3.05 9.60 2.04
N VAL A 121 -2.92 9.97 0.76
CA VAL A 121 -4.01 10.62 0.00
C VAL A 121 -5.16 9.65 -0.28
N HIS A 122 -4.86 8.36 -0.44
CA HIS A 122 -5.87 7.31 -0.54
C HIS A 122 -6.73 7.22 0.73
N GLY A 123 -6.10 7.16 1.90
CA GLY A 123 -6.81 7.18 3.18
C GLY A 123 -7.58 8.48 3.42
N LEU A 124 -6.96 9.62 3.11
CA LEU A 124 -7.58 10.93 3.28
C LEU A 124 -8.82 11.09 2.37
N ALA A 125 -8.77 10.59 1.13
CA ALA A 125 -9.92 10.57 0.25
C ALA A 125 -11.07 9.74 0.85
N GLY A 126 -10.76 8.59 1.45
CA GLY A 126 -11.72 7.79 2.18
C GLY A 126 -12.33 8.51 3.38
N ASP A 127 -11.53 9.23 4.16
CA ASP A 127 -12.01 9.99 5.32
C ASP A 127 -12.91 11.16 4.92
N LEU A 128 -12.59 11.81 3.80
CA LEU A 128 -13.44 12.87 3.26
C LEU A 128 -14.75 12.30 2.71
N ALA A 129 -14.70 11.18 1.98
CA ALA A 129 -15.89 10.51 1.45
C ALA A 129 -16.82 10.07 2.59
N ALA A 130 -16.27 9.38 3.60
CA ALA A 130 -17.05 8.84 4.73
C ALA A 130 -17.79 9.92 5.53
N ARG A 131 -17.27 11.16 5.60
CA ARG A 131 -17.97 12.28 6.27
C ARG A 131 -19.26 12.68 5.56
N GLU A 132 -19.32 12.54 4.24
CA GLU A 132 -20.46 12.97 3.42
C GLU A 132 -21.44 11.81 3.15
N ILE A 133 -20.93 10.62 2.85
CA ILE A 133 -21.76 9.47 2.43
C ILE A 133 -21.92 8.40 3.51
N GLY A 134 -21.12 8.47 4.59
CA GLY A 134 -21.01 7.43 5.62
C GLY A 134 -20.05 6.29 5.25
N GLU A 135 -19.58 5.55 6.26
CA GLU A 135 -18.64 4.43 6.06
C GLU A 135 -19.30 3.23 5.36
N THR A 136 -20.55 2.91 5.72
CA THR A 136 -21.23 1.70 5.24
C THR A 136 -21.49 1.70 3.73
N GLY A 137 -21.73 2.87 3.14
CA GLY A 137 -22.06 3.01 1.72
C GLY A 137 -20.86 3.26 0.82
N LEU A 138 -19.65 3.41 1.39
CA LEU A 138 -18.46 3.80 0.65
C LEU A 138 -18.01 2.67 -0.29
N ILE A 139 -17.82 3.01 -1.56
CA ILE A 139 -17.26 2.14 -2.58
C ILE A 139 -15.98 2.74 -3.18
N ALA A 140 -15.21 1.94 -3.91
CA ALA A 140 -13.95 2.39 -4.52
C ALA A 140 -14.11 3.62 -5.45
N GLY A 141 -15.25 3.75 -6.14
CA GLY A 141 -15.54 4.91 -6.98
C GLY A 141 -15.65 6.23 -6.21
N ASP A 142 -16.07 6.18 -4.94
CA ASP A 142 -16.11 7.35 -4.09
C ASP A 142 -14.69 7.82 -3.76
N LEU A 143 -13.76 6.90 -3.49
CA LEU A 143 -12.36 7.24 -3.27
C LEU A 143 -11.77 8.03 -4.43
N ILE A 144 -12.06 7.61 -5.66
CA ILE A 144 -11.62 8.31 -6.88
C ILE A 144 -12.25 9.72 -6.94
N SER A 145 -13.53 9.83 -6.65
CA SER A 145 -14.27 11.10 -6.65
C SER A 145 -13.75 12.08 -5.60
N TYR A 146 -13.25 11.57 -4.47
CA TYR A 146 -12.72 12.37 -3.37
C TYR A 146 -11.21 12.66 -3.46
N LEU A 147 -10.49 11.98 -4.35
CA LEU A 147 -9.03 12.14 -4.52
C LEU A 147 -8.58 13.58 -4.81
N PRO A 148 -9.26 14.38 -5.68
CA PRO A 148 -8.87 15.77 -5.90
C PRO A 148 -8.96 16.64 -4.62
N TYR A 149 -9.95 16.38 -3.77
CA TYR A 149 -10.11 17.11 -2.51
C TYR A 149 -9.04 16.71 -1.49
N ALA A 150 -8.61 15.45 -1.48
CA ALA A 150 -7.49 14.99 -0.66
C ALA A 150 -6.18 15.68 -1.08
N PHE A 151 -5.88 15.76 -2.39
CA PHE A 151 -4.70 16.50 -2.87
C PHE A 151 -4.77 17.99 -2.56
N LYS A 152 -5.93 18.62 -2.71
CA LYS A 152 -6.13 20.05 -2.37
C LYS A 152 -5.84 20.37 -0.90
N LYS A 153 -5.93 19.41 0.02
CA LYS A 153 -5.57 19.61 1.44
C LYS A 153 -4.06 19.69 1.69
N LEU A 154 -3.24 19.33 0.69
CA LEU A 154 -1.78 19.34 0.77
C LEU A 154 -1.14 20.57 0.10
N GLU A 155 -1.95 21.42 -0.53
CA GLU A 155 -1.56 22.72 -1.11
C GLU A 155 -1.65 23.84 -0.06
#